data_AF-A0A151HXX3-F1
#
_entry.id   AF-A0A151HXX3-F1
#
_cell.length_a   1.000
_cell.length_b   1.000
_cell.length_c   1.000
_cell.angle_alpha   90.00
_cell.angle_beta   90.00
_cell.angle_gamma   90.00
#
_symmetry.space_group_name_H-M   'P 1'
#
loop_
_entity.id
_entity.type
_entity.pdbx_description
1 polymer ?
#
loop_
_entity_poly.entity_id
_entity_poly.type
_entity_poly.pdbx_seq_one_letter_code
_entity_poly.pdbx_strand_id
1 'polypeptide(L)'
;MVKLYALTVLYKNPPSVTTLKAAYDVESFSFFQKNSIKEFMCFVSKTIVERTQICARQSVKEGEYMCHVYVRADNLAAVLISDHEYPRRVAHTLITKVMEEFTVKHSPSTWPALKEVTVDFPQINTYLAKYQNPVDADALTKMQNDLDETKIILHNTLEAVLQRGEKLDDLVSKSEGLSAQSKAFYKTARKTNSCCSLAP
;
A
#
# COMPACT_ATOMS: atom_id res chain seq x y z
N MET A 1 -2.75 6.80 18.77
CA MET A 1 -2.48 7.77 17.67
C MET A 1 -2.34 6.92 16.42
N VAL A 2 -3.15 7.19 15.40
CA VAL A 2 -3.14 6.42 14.15
C VAL A 2 -1.98 6.85 13.27
N LYS A 3 -1.41 5.92 12.49
CA LYS A 3 -0.22 6.17 11.69
C LYS A 3 -0.38 5.70 10.25
N LEU A 4 0.26 6.42 9.34
CA LEU A 4 0.51 6.00 7.95
C LEU A 4 1.94 5.46 7.84
N TYR A 5 2.11 4.30 7.21
CA TYR A 5 3.40 3.62 7.11
C TYR A 5 4.02 3.69 5.73
N ALA A 6 3.20 3.60 4.69
CA ALA A 6 3.69 3.64 3.31
C ALA A 6 2.66 4.26 2.39
N LEU A 7 3.13 5.04 1.42
CA LEU A 7 2.36 5.57 0.32
C LEU A 7 3.12 5.28 -0.97
N THR A 8 2.52 4.50 -1.86
CA THR A 8 3.17 4.02 -3.08
C THR A 8 2.31 4.29 -4.29
N VAL A 9 2.90 4.85 -5.35
CA VAL A 9 2.30 4.99 -6.67
C VAL A 9 2.89 3.92 -7.59
N LEU A 10 2.02 3.17 -8.25
CA LEU A 10 2.36 2.04 -9.10
C LEU A 10 1.66 2.18 -10.46
N TYR A 11 2.23 1.55 -11.47
CA TYR A 11 1.62 1.38 -12.78
C TYR A 11 1.32 -0.09 -13.02
N LYS A 12 0.05 -0.40 -13.29
CA LYS A 12 -0.42 -1.75 -13.58
C LYS A 12 -0.28 -2.02 -15.08
N ASN A 13 0.68 -2.83 -15.48
CA ASN A 13 0.83 -3.25 -16.88
C ASN A 13 0.73 -4.77 -16.97
N PRO A 14 -0.49 -5.34 -17.06
CA PRO A 14 -0.68 -6.79 -17.00
C PRO A 14 0.28 -7.54 -17.94
N PRO A 15 1.04 -8.54 -17.46
CA PRO A 15 0.89 -9.24 -16.18
C PRO A 15 1.69 -8.66 -15.00
N SER A 16 2.44 -7.56 -15.15
CA SER A 16 3.34 -7.02 -14.12
C SER A 16 2.87 -5.68 -13.55
N VAL A 17 3.38 -5.34 -12.36
CA VAL A 17 3.17 -4.02 -11.74
C VAL A 17 4.53 -3.37 -11.46
N THR A 18 4.69 -2.15 -11.95
CA THR A 18 5.91 -1.35 -11.78
C THR A 18 5.69 -0.31 -10.70
N THR A 19 6.55 -0.28 -9.68
CA THR A 19 6.56 0.81 -8.70
C THR A 19 7.12 2.07 -9.35
N LEU A 20 6.32 3.15 -9.39
CA LEU A 20 6.74 4.44 -9.93
C LEU A 20 7.39 5.31 -8.86
N LYS A 21 6.81 5.35 -7.66
CA LYS A 21 7.38 6.05 -6.51
C LYS A 21 6.82 5.49 -5.20
N ALA A 22 7.65 5.46 -4.16
CA ALA A 22 7.22 5.10 -2.82
C ALA A 22 7.75 6.07 -1.77
N ALA A 23 6.96 6.29 -0.72
CA ALA A 23 7.36 6.93 0.53
C ALA A 23 7.06 5.97 1.69
N TYR A 24 7.93 5.96 2.70
CA TYR A 24 7.81 5.08 3.85
C TYR A 24 8.09 5.86 5.14
N ASP A 25 7.24 5.68 6.14
CA ASP A 25 7.46 6.08 7.53
C ASP A 25 7.50 4.81 8.38
N VAL A 26 8.73 4.36 8.65
CA VAL A 26 9.00 3.17 9.47
C VAL A 26 9.76 3.54 10.75
N GLU A 27 9.64 4.79 11.21
CA GLU A 27 10.42 5.28 12.34
C GLU A 27 10.07 4.58 13.66
N SER A 28 8.81 4.14 13.78
CA SER A 28 8.29 3.39 14.93
C SER A 28 8.84 1.97 15.05
N PHE A 29 9.49 1.44 14.02
CA PHE A 29 10.06 0.09 14.04
C PHE A 29 11.53 0.08 14.42
N SER A 30 11.99 -1.04 14.97
CA SER A 30 13.39 -1.25 15.32
C SER A 30 14.30 -1.05 14.11
N PHE A 31 15.42 -0.33 14.30
CA PHE A 31 16.36 0.02 13.22
C PHE A 31 16.72 -1.17 12.31
N PHE A 32 17.01 -2.34 12.90
CA PHE A 32 17.39 -3.55 12.18
C PHE A 32 16.26 -4.21 11.37
N GLN A 33 15.00 -3.86 11.64
CA GLN A 33 13.82 -4.40 10.96
C GLN A 33 13.31 -3.46 9.85
N LYS A 34 13.69 -2.17 9.88
CA LYS A 34 13.16 -1.15 8.96
C LYS A 34 13.28 -1.53 7.48
N ASN A 35 14.43 -2.08 7.07
CA ASN A 35 14.63 -2.49 5.67
C ASN A 35 13.69 -3.65 5.29
N SER A 36 13.59 -4.68 6.13
CA SER A 36 12.71 -5.81 5.87
C SER A 36 11.24 -5.42 5.82
N ILE A 37 10.83 -4.46 6.64
CA ILE A 37 9.48 -3.93 6.65
C ILE A 37 9.19 -3.14 5.36
N LYS A 38 10.12 -2.29 4.91
CA LYS A 38 9.98 -1.56 3.63
C LYS A 38 9.85 -2.51 2.44
N GLU A 39 10.72 -3.52 2.37
CA GLU A 39 10.65 -4.56 1.32
C GLU A 39 9.30 -5.28 1.35
N PHE A 40 8.81 -5.64 2.54
CA PHE A 40 7.51 -6.30 2.69
C PHE A 40 6.33 -5.41 2.30
N MET A 41 6.32 -4.14 2.71
CA MET A 41 5.31 -3.16 2.32
C MET A 41 5.28 -2.96 0.79
N CYS A 42 6.45 -2.89 0.15
CA CYS A 42 6.55 -2.82 -1.31
C CYS A 42 6.00 -4.08 -1.98
N PHE A 43 6.35 -5.27 -1.47
CA PHE A 43 5.85 -6.55 -1.97
C PHE A 43 4.31 -6.63 -1.86
N VAL A 44 3.74 -6.35 -0.68
CA VAL A 44 2.29 -6.38 -0.46
C VAL A 44 1.58 -5.37 -1.36
N SER A 45 2.12 -4.16 -1.50
CA SER A 45 1.56 -3.14 -2.39
C SER A 45 1.48 -3.61 -3.85
N LYS A 46 2.54 -4.24 -4.36
CA LYS A 46 2.55 -4.82 -5.71
C LYS A 46 1.53 -5.94 -5.84
N THR A 47 1.52 -6.89 -4.92
CA THR A 47 0.60 -8.04 -4.94
C THR A 47 -0.85 -7.60 -4.91
N ILE A 48 -1.22 -6.64 -4.05
CA ILE A 48 -2.60 -6.13 -3.99
C ILE A 48 -2.99 -5.48 -5.32
N VAL A 49 -2.13 -4.64 -5.91
CA VAL A 49 -2.42 -3.99 -7.20
C VAL A 49 -2.51 -5.01 -8.34
N GLU A 50 -1.70 -6.05 -8.35
CA GLU A 50 -1.78 -7.14 -9.35
C GLU A 50 -3.16 -7.81 -9.33
N ARG A 51 -3.72 -8.05 -8.15
CA ARG A 51 -5.01 -8.75 -7.98
C ARG A 51 -6.23 -7.83 -8.03
N THR A 52 -6.06 -6.54 -7.78
CA THR A 52 -7.16 -5.56 -7.84
C THR A 52 -7.57 -5.29 -9.29
N GLN A 53 -8.87 -5.31 -9.58
CA GLN A 53 -9.39 -4.98 -10.92
C GLN A 53 -9.19 -3.50 -11.26
N ILE A 54 -9.10 -3.18 -12.56
CA ILE A 54 -9.08 -1.80 -13.03
C ILE A 54 -10.39 -1.10 -12.65
N CYS A 55 -10.35 0.19 -12.36
CA CYS A 55 -11.49 0.99 -11.87
C CYS A 55 -12.06 0.55 -10.52
N ALA A 56 -11.28 -0.15 -9.69
CA ALA A 56 -11.73 -0.61 -8.38
C ALA A 56 -10.96 0.08 -7.24
N ARG A 57 -11.70 0.36 -6.15
CA ARG A 57 -11.15 0.72 -4.84
C ARG A 57 -11.34 -0.43 -3.89
N GLN A 58 -10.29 -0.83 -3.19
CA GLN A 58 -10.35 -1.87 -2.18
C GLN A 58 -9.64 -1.43 -0.91
N SER A 59 -9.93 -2.09 0.19
CA SER A 59 -9.19 -1.97 1.42
C SER A 59 -9.05 -3.35 2.04
N VAL A 60 -7.82 -3.70 2.40
CA VAL A 60 -7.44 -5.05 2.82
C VAL A 60 -6.91 -4.94 4.23
N LYS A 61 -7.62 -5.52 5.19
CA LYS A 61 -7.18 -5.61 6.58
C LYS A 61 -6.19 -6.76 6.70
N GLU A 62 -5.13 -6.57 7.49
CA GLU A 62 -4.19 -7.63 7.87
C GLU A 62 -3.73 -7.37 9.31
N GLY A 63 -4.33 -8.07 10.27
CA GLY A 63 -4.12 -7.79 11.70
C GLY A 63 -4.54 -6.36 12.07
N GLU A 64 -3.62 -5.60 12.65
CA GLU A 64 -3.82 -4.20 13.06
C GLU A 64 -3.63 -3.19 11.92
N TYR A 65 -3.17 -3.66 10.76
CA TYR A 65 -2.88 -2.83 9.59
C TYR A 65 -4.01 -2.87 8.57
N MET A 66 -4.07 -1.82 7.75
CA MET A 66 -5.01 -1.67 6.66
C MET A 66 -4.29 -1.16 5.41
N CYS A 67 -4.48 -1.87 4.30
CA CYS A 67 -3.94 -1.51 3.01
C CYS A 67 -5.09 -0.97 2.13
N HIS A 68 -5.07 0.32 1.84
CA HIS A 68 -6.02 0.96 0.93
C HIS A 68 -5.42 0.98 -0.48
N VAL A 69 -6.18 0.54 -1.47
CA VAL A 69 -5.74 0.52 -2.87
C VAL A 69 -6.79 1.17 -3.76
N TYR A 70 -6.32 1.92 -4.74
CA TYR A 70 -7.13 2.39 -5.87
C TYR A 70 -6.39 2.10 -7.17
N VAL A 71 -7.05 1.40 -8.10
CA VAL A 71 -6.58 1.24 -9.47
C VAL A 71 -7.52 2.02 -10.39
N ARG A 72 -6.97 3.02 -11.08
CA ARG A 72 -7.72 3.89 -12.00
C ARG A 72 -7.81 3.29 -13.40
N ALA A 73 -8.73 3.82 -14.21
CA ALA A 73 -9.02 3.35 -15.57
C ALA A 73 -7.82 3.34 -16.52
N ASP A 74 -6.86 4.25 -16.32
CA ASP A 74 -5.63 4.38 -17.09
C ASP A 74 -4.48 3.52 -16.54
N ASN A 75 -4.81 2.56 -15.67
CA ASN A 75 -3.87 1.66 -15.01
C ASN A 75 -2.89 2.29 -14.03
N LEU A 76 -3.05 3.59 -13.72
CA LEU A 76 -2.35 4.15 -12.56
C LEU A 76 -2.99 3.59 -11.29
N ALA A 77 -2.15 3.19 -10.35
CA ALA A 77 -2.58 2.68 -9.07
C ALA A 77 -1.84 3.38 -7.94
N ALA A 78 -2.45 3.45 -6.78
CA ALA A 78 -1.74 3.80 -5.57
C ALA A 78 -2.23 2.98 -4.39
N VAL A 79 -1.30 2.73 -3.46
CA VAL A 79 -1.50 1.96 -2.24
C VAL A 79 -1.06 2.81 -1.06
N LEU A 80 -1.91 2.88 -0.04
CA LEU A 80 -1.60 3.46 1.25
C LEU A 80 -1.71 2.37 2.33
N ILE A 81 -0.68 2.23 3.15
CA ILE A 81 -0.66 1.31 4.30
C ILE A 81 -0.76 2.16 5.56
N SER A 82 -1.74 1.86 6.41
CA SER A 82 -2.00 2.58 7.66
C SER A 82 -2.38 1.61 8.78
N ASP A 83 -2.56 2.14 9.99
CA ASP A 83 -3.33 1.44 11.01
C ASP A 83 -4.80 1.30 10.58
N HIS A 84 -5.47 0.26 11.04
CA HIS A 84 -6.88 0.01 10.71
C HIS A 84 -7.85 1.04 11.31
N GLU A 85 -7.44 1.72 12.37
CA GLU A 85 -8.18 2.81 12.98
C GLU A 85 -8.11 4.11 12.14
N TYR A 86 -7.18 4.21 11.19
CA TYR A 86 -7.05 5.38 10.34
C TYR A 86 -8.30 5.55 9.45
N PRO A 87 -8.89 6.77 9.36
CA PRO A 87 -10.12 6.97 8.61
C PRO A 87 -9.98 6.61 7.12
N ARG A 88 -10.73 5.59 6.68
CA ARG A 88 -10.68 5.09 5.30
C ARG A 88 -10.98 6.16 4.26
N ARG A 89 -11.90 7.08 4.56
CA ARG A 89 -12.25 8.19 3.67
C ARG A 89 -11.01 9.03 3.37
N VAL A 90 -10.32 9.49 4.43
CA VAL A 90 -9.11 10.31 4.32
C VAL A 90 -8.00 9.56 3.56
N ALA A 91 -7.86 8.25 3.78
CA ALA A 91 -6.89 7.43 3.05
C ALA A 91 -7.15 7.41 1.54
N HIS A 92 -8.39 7.18 1.10
CA HIS A 92 -8.76 7.18 -0.32
C HIS A 92 -8.73 8.58 -0.96
N THR A 93 -8.99 9.62 -0.18
CA THR A 93 -8.79 11.02 -0.62
C THR A 93 -7.32 11.28 -0.91
N LEU A 94 -6.43 10.92 0.03
CA LEU A 94 -5.00 11.06 -0.15
C LEU A 94 -4.50 10.32 -1.39
N ILE A 95 -4.93 9.07 -1.56
CA ILE A 95 -4.60 8.27 -2.75
C ILE A 95 -4.99 8.99 -4.04
N THR A 96 -6.23 9.49 -4.12
CA THR A 96 -6.75 10.18 -5.31
C THR A 96 -5.93 11.43 -5.62
N LYS A 97 -5.68 12.27 -4.61
CA LYS A 97 -4.89 13.49 -4.73
C LYS A 97 -3.47 13.23 -5.22
N VAL A 98 -2.80 12.24 -4.64
CA VAL A 98 -1.42 11.88 -5.02
C VAL A 98 -1.36 11.39 -6.46
N MET A 99 -2.35 10.61 -6.90
CA MET A 99 -2.45 10.15 -8.28
C MET A 99 -2.69 11.32 -9.25
N GLU A 100 -3.57 12.26 -8.93
CA GLU A 100 -3.83 13.45 -9.75
C GLU A 100 -2.56 14.28 -9.94
N GLU A 101 -1.88 14.63 -8.85
CA GLU A 101 -0.63 15.41 -8.91
C GLU A 101 0.49 14.66 -9.64
N PHE A 102 0.56 13.34 -9.48
CA PHE A 102 1.50 12.52 -10.23
C PHE A 102 1.24 12.64 -11.74
N THR A 103 -0.02 12.64 -12.17
CA THR A 103 -0.38 12.74 -13.59
C THR A 103 -0.20 14.13 -14.19
N VAL A 104 -0.29 15.17 -13.38
CA VAL A 104 0.07 16.53 -13.79
C VAL A 104 1.57 16.64 -14.06
N LYS A 105 2.40 15.96 -13.26
CA LYS A 105 3.86 16.02 -13.39
C LYS A 105 4.42 15.05 -14.44
N HIS A 106 3.86 13.85 -14.53
CA HIS A 106 4.33 12.77 -15.41
C HIS A 106 3.18 12.29 -16.30
N SER A 107 3.26 12.56 -17.59
CA SER A 107 2.21 12.18 -18.56
C SER A 107 2.04 10.65 -18.66
N PRO A 108 0.81 10.14 -18.92
CA PRO A 108 0.52 8.71 -19.00
C PRO A 108 1.42 7.89 -19.93
N SER A 109 1.87 8.49 -21.05
CA SER A 109 2.77 7.85 -22.01
C SER A 109 4.15 7.50 -21.43
N THR A 110 4.57 8.15 -20.34
CA THR A 110 5.90 7.95 -19.75
C THR A 110 5.95 6.80 -18.75
N TRP A 111 4.82 6.47 -18.11
CA TRP A 111 4.78 5.54 -16.97
C TRP A 111 5.39 4.16 -17.22
N PRO A 112 5.23 3.53 -18.39
CA PRO A 112 5.85 2.22 -18.66
C PRO A 112 7.38 2.23 -18.59
N ALA A 113 8.02 3.37 -18.89
CA ALA A 113 9.48 3.52 -18.92
C ALA A 113 10.06 4.08 -17.62
N LEU A 114 9.22 4.57 -16.71
CA LEU A 114 9.66 5.18 -15.46
C LEU A 114 10.20 4.13 -14.48
N LYS A 115 11.28 4.50 -13.78
CA LYS A 115 11.87 3.71 -12.69
C LYS A 115 11.81 4.50 -11.39
N GLU A 116 11.53 3.81 -10.29
CA GLU A 116 11.38 4.42 -8.96
C GLU A 116 12.52 5.40 -8.57
N VAL A 117 13.77 5.02 -8.89
CA VAL A 117 14.97 5.79 -8.56
C VAL A 117 15.07 7.08 -9.37
N THR A 118 14.59 7.08 -10.62
CA THR A 118 14.72 8.21 -11.55
C THR A 118 13.52 9.14 -11.55
N VAL A 119 12.36 8.67 -11.06
CA VAL A 119 11.13 9.47 -10.99
C VAL A 119 11.29 10.58 -9.96
N ASP A 120 11.26 11.83 -10.41
CA ASP A 120 11.24 12.98 -9.53
C ASP A 120 9.80 13.25 -9.05
N PHE A 121 9.52 12.93 -7.79
CA PHE A 121 8.23 13.21 -7.15
C PHE A 121 8.39 13.25 -5.62
N PRO A 122 9.15 14.23 -5.06
CA PRO A 122 9.37 14.35 -3.62
C PRO A 122 8.10 14.66 -2.83
N GLN A 123 7.07 15.22 -3.49
CA GLN A 123 5.79 15.59 -2.89
C GLN A 123 5.12 14.43 -2.15
N ILE A 124 5.32 13.19 -2.59
CA ILE A 124 4.78 11.99 -1.93
C ILE A 124 5.21 11.87 -0.46
N ASN A 125 6.44 12.27 -0.13
CA ASN A 125 6.92 12.27 1.26
C ASN A 125 6.26 13.38 2.09
N THR A 126 6.08 14.56 1.48
CA THR A 126 5.37 15.68 2.12
C THR A 126 3.91 15.32 2.41
N TYR A 127 3.25 14.63 1.48
CA TYR A 127 1.89 14.15 1.69
C TYR A 127 1.79 13.09 2.78
N LEU A 128 2.70 12.11 2.77
CA LEU A 128 2.74 11.09 3.82
C LEU A 128 2.89 11.73 5.21
N ALA A 129 3.79 12.71 5.36
CA ALA A 129 3.99 13.42 6.62
C ALA A 129 2.79 14.30 7.01
N LYS A 130 2.23 15.07 6.06
CA LYS A 130 1.10 15.96 6.32
C LYS A 130 -0.17 15.22 6.73
N TYR A 131 -0.40 14.05 6.15
CA TYR A 131 -1.59 13.24 6.41
C TYR A 131 -1.41 12.27 7.60
N GLN A 132 -0.30 12.33 8.35
CA GLN A 132 -0.20 11.61 9.62
C GLN A 132 -1.28 12.04 10.62
N ASN A 133 -1.66 13.34 10.62
CA ASN A 133 -2.79 13.82 11.39
C ASN A 133 -4.08 13.83 10.55
N PRO A 134 -5.04 12.92 10.78
CA PRO A 134 -6.26 12.84 9.99
C PRO A 134 -7.16 14.08 10.15
N VAL A 135 -7.08 14.82 11.27
CA VAL A 135 -7.92 16.00 11.50
C VAL A 135 -7.55 17.15 10.57
N ASP A 136 -6.24 17.40 10.41
CA ASP A 136 -5.73 18.44 9.50
C ASP A 136 -5.99 18.06 8.03
N ALA A 137 -6.04 16.77 7.73
CA ALA A 137 -6.39 16.23 6.42
C ALA A 137 -7.91 16.24 6.14
N ASP A 138 -8.76 16.07 7.16
CA ASP A 138 -10.23 16.02 7.03
C ASP A 138 -10.80 17.39 6.61
N ALA A 139 -10.23 18.50 7.09
CA ALA A 139 -10.62 19.85 6.65
C ALA A 139 -10.42 20.05 5.13
N LEU A 140 -9.40 19.41 4.54
CA LEU A 140 -9.19 19.39 3.08
C LEU A 140 -10.12 18.40 2.38
N THR A 141 -10.49 17.31 3.06
CA THR A 141 -11.31 16.21 2.52
C THR A 141 -12.80 16.56 2.47
N LYS A 142 -13.32 17.33 3.42
CA LYS A 142 -14.73 17.77 3.47
C LYS A 142 -15.18 18.61 2.27
N MET A 143 -14.25 19.17 1.50
CA MET A 143 -14.58 19.85 0.24
C MET A 143 -14.71 18.86 -0.94
N GLN A 144 -14.21 17.63 -0.80
CA GLN A 144 -14.22 16.58 -1.81
C GLN A 144 -15.35 15.58 -1.50
N ASN A 145 -16.58 15.88 -1.91
CA ASN A 145 -17.76 15.05 -1.65
C ASN A 145 -17.86 13.77 -2.52
N ASP A 146 -17.00 13.61 -3.53
CA ASP A 146 -17.14 12.56 -4.56
C ASP A 146 -16.85 11.14 -4.06
N LEU A 147 -16.28 10.96 -2.86
CA LEU A 147 -15.92 9.64 -2.35
C LEU A 147 -17.08 8.90 -1.66
N ASP A 148 -18.13 9.59 -1.23
CA ASP A 148 -19.23 8.95 -0.48
C ASP A 148 -20.11 8.05 -1.36
N GLU A 149 -20.11 8.26 -2.69
CA GLU A 149 -20.81 7.38 -3.65
C GLU A 149 -19.94 6.23 -4.17
N THR A 150 -18.63 6.20 -3.85
CA THR A 150 -17.75 5.15 -4.34
C THR A 150 -17.85 3.90 -3.48
N LYS A 151 -18.23 2.77 -4.10
CA LYS A 151 -18.14 1.44 -3.49
C LYS A 151 -16.67 1.03 -3.25
N ILE A 152 -16.25 0.98 -1.99
CA ILE A 152 -14.96 0.42 -1.56
C ILE A 152 -15.16 -1.02 -1.12
N ILE A 153 -14.47 -1.97 -1.76
CA ILE A 153 -14.52 -3.39 -1.38
C ILE A 153 -13.61 -3.64 -0.18
N LEU A 154 -14.12 -4.29 0.87
CA LEU A 154 -13.37 -4.61 2.07
C LEU A 154 -13.01 -6.09 2.10
N HIS A 155 -11.71 -6.38 2.28
CA HIS A 155 -11.19 -7.72 2.55
C HIS A 155 -10.64 -7.77 3.98
N ASN A 156 -10.88 -8.87 4.69
CA ASN A 156 -10.47 -9.02 6.10
C ASN A 156 -9.04 -9.55 6.28
N THR A 157 -8.48 -10.18 5.24
CA THR A 157 -7.12 -10.72 5.22
C THR A 157 -6.51 -10.51 3.84
N LEU A 158 -5.18 -10.45 3.78
CA LEU A 158 -4.45 -10.41 2.50
C LEU A 158 -4.72 -11.65 1.66
N GLU A 159 -4.89 -12.81 2.30
CA GLU A 159 -5.23 -14.08 1.65
C GLU A 159 -6.56 -14.01 0.88
N ALA A 160 -7.53 -13.20 1.34
CA ALA A 160 -8.81 -13.03 0.65
C ALA A 160 -8.72 -12.27 -0.69
N VAL A 161 -7.56 -11.68 -0.98
CA VAL A 161 -7.27 -10.99 -2.25
C VAL A 161 -6.46 -11.89 -3.20
N LEU A 162 -5.87 -12.98 -2.68
CA LEU A 162 -5.10 -13.94 -3.48
C LEU A 162 -6.01 -14.86 -4.29
N GLN A 163 -5.44 -15.56 -5.28
CA GLN A 163 -6.20 -16.56 -6.02
C GLN A 163 -6.48 -17.79 -5.15
N ARG A 164 -7.56 -18.49 -5.48
CA ARG A 164 -7.94 -19.73 -4.79
C ARG A 164 -6.78 -20.74 -4.85
N GLY A 165 -6.29 -21.13 -3.67
CA GLY A 165 -5.21 -22.10 -3.53
C GLY A 165 -3.79 -21.50 -3.49
N GLU A 166 -3.63 -20.20 -3.68
CA GLU A 166 -2.36 -19.51 -3.43
C GLU A 166 -2.20 -19.20 -1.93
N LYS A 167 -0.98 -19.37 -1.42
CA LYS A 167 -0.61 -18.97 -0.06
C LYS A 167 0.36 -17.80 -0.09
N LEU A 168 0.19 -16.86 0.83
CA LEU A 168 1.12 -15.73 0.98
C LEU A 168 2.57 -16.19 1.18
N ASP A 169 2.77 -17.29 1.92
CA ASP A 169 4.09 -17.85 2.21
C ASP A 169 4.83 -18.32 0.94
N ASP A 170 4.09 -18.83 -0.04
CA ASP A 170 4.64 -19.27 -1.33
C ASP A 170 5.05 -18.06 -2.17
N LEU A 171 4.24 -17.01 -2.17
CA LEU A 171 4.55 -15.75 -2.85
C LEU A 171 5.77 -15.06 -2.24
N VAL A 172 5.86 -15.00 -0.90
CA VAL A 172 7.03 -14.47 -0.19
C VAL A 172 8.30 -15.26 -0.52
N SER A 173 8.20 -16.60 -0.56
CA SER A 173 9.35 -17.45 -0.85
C SER A 173 9.85 -17.27 -2.28
N LYS A 174 8.95 -17.10 -3.26
CA LYS A 174 9.25 -16.90 -4.68
C LYS A 174 9.61 -15.46 -5.05
N SER A 175 9.28 -14.48 -4.22
CA SER A 175 9.53 -13.06 -4.52
C SER A 175 11.02 -12.75 -4.69
N GLU A 176 11.40 -12.15 -5.82
CA GLU A 176 12.76 -11.63 -6.06
C GLU A 176 12.98 -10.26 -5.39
N GLY A 177 11.90 -9.56 -5.05
CA GLY A 177 11.95 -8.25 -4.40
C GLY A 177 12.15 -8.29 -2.89
N LEU A 178 12.21 -9.49 -2.29
CA LEU A 178 12.48 -9.67 -0.86
C LEU A 178 13.87 -10.27 -0.67
N SER A 179 14.70 -9.61 0.14
CA SER A 179 16.00 -10.16 0.53
C SER A 179 15.85 -11.43 1.37
N ALA A 180 16.92 -12.24 1.43
CA ALA A 180 16.93 -13.45 2.27
C ALA A 180 16.64 -13.13 3.74
N GLN A 181 17.12 -11.98 4.23
CA GLN A 181 16.85 -11.49 5.58
C GLN A 181 15.36 -11.19 5.78
N SER A 182 14.72 -10.50 4.84
CA SER A 182 13.28 -10.17 4.92
C SER A 182 12.39 -11.41 4.86
N LYS A 183 12.75 -12.38 4.01
CA LYS A 183 12.06 -13.69 3.96
C LYS A 183 12.18 -14.45 5.28
N ALA A 184 13.38 -14.47 5.87
CA ALA A 184 13.61 -15.10 7.17
C ALA A 184 12.84 -14.38 8.28
N PHE A 185 12.86 -13.04 8.29
CA PHE A 185 12.12 -12.21 9.24
C PHE A 185 10.63 -12.51 9.22
N TYR A 186 10.01 -12.53 8.04
CA TYR A 186 8.60 -12.89 7.86
C TYR A 186 8.28 -14.29 8.42
N LYS A 187 9.09 -15.30 8.07
CA LYS A 187 8.90 -16.68 8.54
C LYS A 187 9.01 -16.78 10.06
N THR A 188 9.98 -16.10 10.67
CA THR A 188 10.14 -16.09 12.13
C THR A 188 8.98 -15.39 12.81
N ALA A 189 8.56 -14.22 12.32
CA ALA A 189 7.43 -13.47 12.88
C ALA A 189 6.13 -14.29 12.85
N ARG A 190 5.84 -14.99 11.74
CA ARG A 190 4.69 -15.90 11.67
C ARG A 190 4.76 -17.03 12.69
N LYS A 191 5.94 -17.67 12.84
CA LYS A 191 6.14 -18.76 13.82
C LYS A 191 5.95 -18.27 15.26
N THR A 192 6.51 -17.11 15.60
CA THR A 192 6.38 -16.54 16.95
C THR A 192 4.93 -16.21 17.29
N ASN A 193 4.17 -15.63 16.35
CA ASN A 193 2.75 -15.34 16.55
C ASN A 193 1.84 -16.57 16.49
N SER A 194 2.29 -17.68 15.90
CA SER A 194 1.52 -18.94 15.87
C SER A 194 1.61 -19.77 17.17
N CYS A 195 2.55 -19.47 18.07
CA CYS A 195 2.82 -20.26 19.27
C CYS A 195 2.07 -19.81 20.55
N CYS A 196 1.02 -18.99 20.43
CA CYS A 196 0.20 -18.58 21.58
C CYS A 196 -1.31 -18.82 21.38
N SER A 197 -1.66 -20.02 20.90
CA SER A 197 -2.96 -20.64 21.22
C SER A 197 -2.77 -21.63 22.38
N LEU A 198 -2.35 -21.14 23.55
CA LEU A 198 -2.53 -21.86 24.80
C LEU A 198 -3.62 -21.12 25.57
N ALA A 199 -4.84 -21.64 25.40
CA ALA A 199 -6.00 -21.31 26.20
C ALA A 199 -5.72 -21.55 27.69
N PRO A 200 -6.46 -20.85 28.56
CA PRO A 200 -7.42 -21.56 29.39
C PRO A 200 -8.84 -21.52 28.83
#